data_AF-A0A218QI12-F1
#
_entry.id   AF-A0A218QI12-F1
#
_cell.length_a   1.000
_cell.length_b   1.000
_cell.length_c   1.000
_cell.angle_alpha   90.00
_cell.angle_beta   90.00
_cell.angle_gamma   90.00
#
_symmetry.space_group_name_H-M   'P 1'
#
loop_
_entity.id
_entity.type
_entity.pdbx_description
1 polymer ?
#
loop_
_entity_poly.entity_id
_entity_poly.type
_entity_poly.pdbx_seq_one_letter_code
_entity_poly.pdbx_strand_id
1 'polypeptide(L)'
;MNKESVEKSQFLSGLIAIEAGIYEELVSLVGEDAKKAVETIRQHSYISATCGVLVVAPGVDLLAFVANTWTMYARINSALGISISKNILKSVASAIGTNILSIIPGMILSSVGGSILKIVPGLGTAGGMAITGTTFYALSTVMGWTYLKAIMFLVSSDVPINETNLKVATKQVTKDKDFIKEIYNSAKSDFQEEEKKSGSANDK
;
A
#
# COMPACT_ATOMS: atom_id res chain seq x y z
N MET A 1 -6.71 -28.73 15.52
CA MET A 1 -6.50 -27.34 15.07
C MET A 1 -6.91 -26.42 16.21
N ASN A 2 -6.01 -25.55 16.70
CA ASN A 2 -6.28 -24.67 17.85
C ASN A 2 -6.98 -23.36 17.39
N LYS A 3 -7.74 -22.70 18.27
CA LYS A 3 -8.45 -21.44 18.00
C LYS A 3 -7.53 -20.36 17.42
N GLU A 4 -6.30 -20.29 17.92
CA GLU A 4 -5.22 -19.42 17.42
C GLU A 4 -4.80 -19.74 15.97
N SER A 5 -4.84 -21.01 15.54
CA SER A 5 -4.55 -21.39 14.14
C SER A 5 -5.70 -21.11 13.18
N VAL A 6 -6.95 -21.04 13.68
CA VAL A 6 -8.14 -20.69 12.90
C VAL A 6 -8.21 -19.18 12.67
N GLU A 7 -7.98 -18.40 13.72
CA GLU A 7 -7.95 -16.93 13.69
C GLU A 7 -6.81 -16.40 12.79
N LYS A 8 -5.64 -17.04 12.84
CA LYS A 8 -4.47 -16.73 12.00
C LYS A 8 -4.66 -17.11 10.53
N SER A 9 -5.46 -18.14 10.23
CA SER A 9 -5.85 -18.45 8.86
C SER A 9 -6.85 -17.43 8.31
N GLN A 10 -7.77 -16.93 9.15
CA GLN A 10 -8.71 -15.87 8.76
C GLN A 10 -8.02 -14.52 8.52
N PHE A 11 -6.96 -14.20 9.27
CA PHE A 11 -6.24 -12.94 9.11
C PHE A 11 -5.40 -12.88 7.83
N LEU A 12 -4.58 -13.91 7.57
CA LEU A 12 -3.88 -14.09 6.29
C LEU A 12 -4.84 -14.24 5.09
N SER A 13 -6.09 -14.63 5.34
CA SER A 13 -7.13 -14.70 4.30
C SER A 13 -7.80 -13.37 4.03
N GLY A 14 -7.70 -12.38 4.92
CA GLY A 14 -8.44 -11.13 4.81
C GLY A 14 -7.98 -10.28 3.63
N LEU A 15 -6.69 -9.95 3.57
CA LEU A 15 -6.15 -9.24 2.41
C LEU A 15 -6.28 -10.09 1.15
N ILE A 16 -5.90 -11.36 1.21
CA ILE A 16 -5.95 -12.28 0.06
C ILE A 16 -7.36 -12.40 -0.51
N ALA A 17 -8.41 -12.45 0.31
CA ALA A 17 -9.79 -12.53 -0.15
C ALA A 17 -10.25 -11.22 -0.80
N ILE A 18 -9.88 -10.07 -0.24
CA ILE A 18 -10.19 -8.77 -0.84
C ILE A 18 -9.43 -8.62 -2.18
N GLU A 19 -8.15 -9.00 -2.20
CA GLU A 19 -7.31 -8.98 -3.41
C GLU A 19 -7.83 -9.95 -4.47
N ALA A 20 -8.36 -11.11 -4.08
CA ALA A 20 -8.94 -12.10 -5.00
C ALA A 20 -10.19 -11.55 -5.70
N GLY A 21 -11.11 -10.91 -4.97
CA GLY A 21 -12.29 -10.30 -5.57
C GLY A 21 -11.95 -9.20 -6.58
N ILE A 22 -10.96 -8.36 -6.26
CA ILE A 22 -10.49 -7.31 -7.17
C ILE A 22 -9.71 -7.91 -8.35
N TYR A 23 -8.95 -8.97 -8.11
CA TYR A 23 -8.19 -9.67 -9.15
C TYR A 23 -9.11 -10.32 -10.20
N GLU A 24 -10.21 -10.93 -9.79
CA GLU A 24 -11.19 -11.51 -10.72
C GLU A 24 -11.81 -10.43 -11.62
N GLU A 25 -12.21 -9.30 -11.03
CA GLU A 25 -12.71 -8.15 -11.79
C GLU A 25 -11.62 -7.62 -12.74
N LEU A 26 -10.37 -7.50 -12.27
CA LEU A 26 -9.24 -7.07 -13.10
C LEU A 26 -8.98 -8.00 -14.29
N VAL A 27 -8.91 -9.31 -14.08
CA VAL A 27 -8.68 -10.28 -15.16
C VAL A 27 -9.78 -10.18 -16.21
N SER A 28 -11.03 -9.93 -15.80
CA SER A 28 -12.14 -9.74 -16.73
C SER A 28 -11.98 -8.48 -17.62
N LEU A 29 -11.28 -7.46 -17.12
CA LEU A 29 -11.10 -6.17 -17.80
C LEU A 29 -9.82 -6.10 -18.64
N VAL A 30 -8.71 -6.64 -18.13
CA VAL A 30 -7.36 -6.44 -18.70
C VAL A 30 -6.59 -7.74 -18.95
N GLY A 31 -7.20 -8.90 -18.70
CA GLY A 31 -6.58 -10.20 -18.97
C GLY A 31 -5.33 -10.48 -18.13
N GLU A 32 -4.32 -11.09 -18.75
CA GLU A 32 -3.09 -11.56 -18.07
C GLU A 32 -2.27 -10.42 -17.44
N ASP A 33 -2.40 -9.20 -17.94
CA ASP A 33 -1.68 -8.03 -17.41
C ASP A 33 -2.15 -7.62 -16.00
N ALA A 34 -3.33 -8.06 -15.57
CA ALA A 34 -3.82 -7.93 -14.19
C ALA A 34 -2.81 -8.49 -13.19
N LYS A 35 -2.21 -9.65 -13.50
CA LYS A 35 -1.24 -10.33 -12.62
C LYS A 35 -0.02 -9.46 -12.37
N LYS A 36 0.56 -8.89 -13.43
CA LYS A 36 1.74 -8.01 -13.33
C LYS A 36 1.45 -6.74 -12.53
N ALA A 37 0.26 -6.16 -12.69
CA ALA A 37 -0.16 -4.99 -11.93
C ALA A 37 -0.29 -5.30 -10.42
N VAL A 38 -0.90 -6.43 -10.06
CA VAL A 38 -1.04 -6.87 -8.66
C VAL A 38 0.32 -7.23 -8.04
N GLU A 39 1.16 -7.97 -8.77
CA GLU A 39 2.53 -8.28 -8.32
C GLU A 39 3.35 -7.00 -8.09
N THR A 40 3.17 -5.99 -8.94
CA THR A 40 3.80 -4.68 -8.77
C THR A 40 3.40 -4.03 -7.46
N ILE A 41 2.11 -4.06 -7.08
CA ILE A 41 1.64 -3.50 -5.80
C ILE A 41 2.34 -4.22 -4.64
N ARG A 42 2.31 -5.55 -4.61
CA ARG A 42 2.92 -6.35 -3.53
C ARG A 42 4.42 -6.07 -3.41
N GLN A 43 5.15 -6.09 -4.52
CA GLN A 43 6.59 -5.83 -4.54
C GLN A 43 6.92 -4.43 -3.98
N HIS A 44 6.19 -3.40 -4.40
CA HIS A 44 6.47 -2.05 -3.95
C HIS A 44 6.00 -1.82 -2.51
N SER A 45 5.01 -2.55 -2.01
CA SER A 45 4.67 -2.54 -0.59
C SER A 45 5.80 -3.07 0.29
N TYR A 46 6.44 -4.18 -0.09
CA TYR A 46 7.64 -4.66 0.60
C TYR A 46 8.80 -3.65 0.52
N ILE A 47 9.05 -3.05 -0.65
CA ILE A 47 10.07 -2.00 -0.78
C ILE A 47 9.74 -0.81 0.14
N SER A 48 8.48 -0.39 0.21
CA SER A 48 8.03 0.67 1.11
C SER A 48 8.31 0.33 2.58
N ALA A 49 8.11 -0.93 2.99
CA ALA A 49 8.50 -1.38 4.33
C ALA A 49 9.99 -1.15 4.59
N THR A 50 10.85 -1.50 3.63
CA THR A 50 12.30 -1.28 3.72
C THR A 50 12.67 0.20 3.76
N CYS A 51 11.91 1.09 3.11
CA CYS A 51 12.10 2.54 3.26
C CYS A 51 11.91 2.96 4.72
N GLY A 52 10.92 2.40 5.42
CA GLY A 52 10.65 2.71 6.83
C GLY A 52 11.66 2.13 7.81
N VAL A 53 12.34 1.03 7.44
CA VAL A 53 13.28 0.29 8.30
C VAL A 53 14.74 0.69 8.03
N LEU A 54 15.18 0.69 6.77
CA LEU A 54 16.59 0.83 6.40
C LEU A 54 17.02 2.29 6.20
N VAL A 55 16.09 3.19 5.91
CA VAL A 55 16.39 4.61 5.75
C VAL A 55 16.26 5.29 7.12
N VAL A 56 17.41 5.42 7.79
CA VAL A 56 17.48 5.89 9.18
C VAL A 56 17.44 7.42 9.28
N ALA A 57 17.77 8.13 8.20
CA ALA A 57 17.78 9.59 8.18
C ALA A 57 16.35 10.17 8.27
N PRO A 58 16.02 11.01 9.27
CA PRO A 58 14.70 11.58 9.44
C PRO A 58 14.20 12.30 8.19
N GLY A 59 13.00 11.94 7.72
CA GLY A 59 12.36 12.53 6.54
C GLY A 59 12.86 11.99 5.19
N VAL A 60 14.04 11.37 5.13
CA VAL A 60 14.55 10.73 3.90
C VAL A 60 13.80 9.43 3.62
N ASP A 61 13.39 8.72 4.66
CA ASP A 61 12.52 7.54 4.56
C ASP A 61 11.19 7.85 3.86
N LEU A 62 10.58 8.98 4.21
CA LEU A 62 9.37 9.48 3.56
C LEU A 62 9.61 9.84 2.09
N LEU A 63 10.75 10.46 1.76
CA LEU A 63 11.09 10.76 0.36
C LEU A 63 11.30 9.48 -0.46
N ALA A 64 11.95 8.47 0.12
CA ALA A 64 12.11 7.16 -0.50
C ALA A 64 10.76 6.46 -0.72
N PHE A 65 9.86 6.51 0.28
CA PHE A 65 8.48 6.01 0.16
C PHE A 65 7.70 6.70 -0.98
N VAL A 66 7.80 8.03 -1.07
CA VAL A 66 7.14 8.82 -2.13
C VAL A 66 7.70 8.45 -3.51
N ALA A 67 9.02 8.33 -3.65
CA ALA A 67 9.65 7.93 -4.91
C ALA A 67 9.26 6.50 -5.32
N ASN A 68 9.19 5.58 -4.35
CA ASN A 68 8.73 4.22 -4.56
C ASN A 68 7.26 4.18 -5.01
N THR A 69 6.39 5.01 -4.43
CA THR A 69 4.99 5.14 -4.82
C THR A 69 4.83 5.58 -6.28
N TRP A 70 5.62 6.57 -6.72
CA TRP A 70 5.60 7.00 -8.13
C TRP A 70 6.06 5.89 -9.08
N THR A 71 7.07 5.13 -8.67
CA THR A 71 7.59 3.99 -9.43
C THR A 71 6.58 2.86 -9.54
N MET A 72 5.86 2.58 -8.44
CA MET A 72 4.77 1.61 -8.40
C MET A 72 3.70 1.95 -9.44
N TYR A 73 3.22 3.20 -9.46
CA TYR A 73 2.19 3.62 -10.42
C TYR A 73 2.69 3.58 -11.87
N ALA A 74 3.94 3.97 -12.12
CA ALA A 74 4.53 3.86 -13.44
C ALA A 74 4.59 2.40 -13.93
N ARG A 75 4.96 1.46 -13.05
CA ARG A 75 5.02 0.03 -13.37
C ARG A 75 3.64 -0.60 -13.53
N ILE A 76 2.65 -0.21 -12.73
CA ILE A 76 1.24 -0.60 -12.95
C ILE A 76 0.79 -0.17 -14.34
N ASN A 77 1.01 1.10 -14.70
CA ASN A 77 0.63 1.59 -16.03
C ASN A 77 1.36 0.86 -17.16
N SER A 78 2.67 0.63 -17.00
CA SER A 78 3.46 -0.14 -17.97
C SER A 78 2.94 -1.57 -18.12
N ALA A 79 2.51 -2.21 -17.03
CA ALA A 79 1.91 -3.54 -17.08
C ALA A 79 0.59 -3.53 -17.86
N LEU A 80 -0.20 -2.47 -17.71
CA LEU A 80 -1.51 -2.32 -18.37
C LEU A 80 -1.44 -1.67 -19.77
N GLY A 81 -0.24 -1.38 -20.30
CA GLY A 81 -0.08 -0.69 -21.58
C GLY A 81 -0.55 0.77 -21.59
N ILE A 82 -0.71 1.41 -20.43
CA ILE A 82 -1.20 2.78 -20.28
C ILE A 82 -0.01 3.76 -20.28
N SER A 83 -0.07 4.79 -21.12
CA SER A 83 0.92 5.87 -21.11
C SER A 83 0.43 7.06 -20.28
N ILE A 84 1.05 7.28 -19.11
CA ILE A 84 0.79 8.44 -18.24
C ILE A 84 2.10 9.16 -17.94
N SER A 85 2.09 10.49 -18.03
CA SER A 85 3.28 11.28 -17.71
C SER A 85 3.60 11.25 -16.21
N LYS A 86 4.89 11.37 -15.88
CA LYS A 86 5.37 11.40 -14.49
C LYS A 86 4.68 12.48 -13.65
N ASN A 87 4.35 13.63 -14.23
CA ASN A 87 3.69 14.73 -13.50
C ASN A 87 2.29 14.35 -13.06
N ILE A 88 1.53 13.67 -13.93
CA ILE A 88 0.20 13.16 -13.60
C ILE A 88 0.29 12.14 -12.47
N LEU A 89 1.25 11.20 -12.54
CA LEU A 89 1.46 10.20 -11.48
C LEU A 89 1.73 10.83 -10.11
N LYS A 90 2.63 11.83 -10.06
CA LYS A 90 2.93 12.56 -8.82
C LYS A 90 1.71 13.26 -8.24
N SER A 91 0.96 13.93 -9.12
CA SER A 91 -0.24 14.69 -8.79
C SER A 91 -1.34 13.78 -8.23
N VAL A 92 -1.56 12.62 -8.87
CA VAL A 92 -2.53 11.61 -8.43
C VAL A 92 -2.08 10.93 -7.15
N ALA A 93 -0.79 10.57 -7.01
CA ALA A 93 -0.23 10.02 -5.78
C ALA A 93 -0.43 10.95 -4.59
N SER A 94 -0.21 12.26 -4.78
CA SER A 94 -0.49 13.26 -3.76
C SER A 94 -1.97 13.28 -3.37
N ALA A 95 -2.88 13.26 -4.35
CA ALA A 95 -4.32 13.27 -4.09
C ALA A 95 -4.78 12.02 -3.32
N ILE A 96 -4.31 10.83 -3.73
CA ILE A 96 -4.57 9.58 -3.03
C ILE A 96 -4.03 9.63 -1.61
N GLY A 97 -2.76 10.04 -1.44
CA GLY A 97 -2.11 10.14 -0.14
C GLY A 97 -2.88 11.04 0.82
N THR A 98 -3.24 12.25 0.40
CA THR A 98 -4.02 13.18 1.21
C THR A 98 -5.37 12.60 1.63
N ASN A 99 -6.10 11.98 0.70
CA ASN A 99 -7.41 11.39 1.00
C ASN A 99 -7.28 10.21 1.98
N ILE A 100 -6.33 9.30 1.77
CA ILE A 100 -6.12 8.14 2.66
C ILE A 100 -5.69 8.58 4.06
N LEU A 101 -4.79 9.56 4.17
CA LEU A 101 -4.35 10.11 5.45
C LEU A 101 -5.50 10.74 6.25
N SER A 102 -6.52 11.27 5.57
CA SER A 102 -7.73 11.78 6.24
C SER A 102 -8.68 10.69 6.76
N ILE A 103 -8.56 9.47 6.24
CA ILE A 103 -9.46 8.34 6.56
C ILE A 103 -8.92 7.50 7.71
N ILE A 104 -7.60 7.30 7.77
CA ILE A 104 -6.96 6.42 8.75
C ILE A 104 -6.57 7.23 10.01
N PRO A 105 -7.23 7.01 11.16
CA PRO A 105 -6.95 7.76 12.38
C PRO A 105 -5.50 7.57 12.84
N GLY A 106 -4.87 8.65 13.33
CA GLY A 106 -3.52 8.59 13.90
C GLY A 106 -2.38 8.51 12.87
N MET A 107 -2.65 8.45 11.57
CA MET A 107 -1.59 8.36 10.55
C MET A 107 -0.66 9.58 10.53
N ILE A 108 -1.17 10.78 10.78
CA ILE A 108 -0.33 11.99 10.91
C ILE A 108 0.64 11.82 12.09
N LEU A 109 0.18 11.22 13.19
CA LEU A 109 1.00 10.99 14.37
C LEU A 109 2.00 9.84 14.18
N SER A 110 1.66 8.80 13.42
CA SER A 110 2.58 7.68 13.13
C SER A 110 3.67 8.04 12.13
N SER A 111 3.33 8.81 11.08
CA SER A 111 4.30 9.26 10.06
C SER A 111 5.25 10.34 10.57
N VAL A 112 4.77 11.23 11.45
CA VAL A 112 5.60 12.27 12.10
C VAL A 112 6.26 11.75 13.39
N GLY A 113 5.57 10.92 14.18
CA GLY A 113 6.04 10.41 15.48
C GLY A 113 6.94 9.17 15.41
N GLY A 114 6.82 8.34 14.38
CA GLY A 114 7.78 7.25 14.11
C GLY A 114 9.20 7.79 13.87
N SER A 115 9.30 8.95 13.23
CA SER A 115 10.55 9.69 13.06
C SER A 115 11.12 10.23 14.38
N ILE A 116 10.28 10.53 15.37
CA ILE A 116 10.69 11.00 16.70
C ILE A 116 11.24 9.85 17.56
N LEU A 117 10.65 8.65 17.47
CA LEU A 117 11.17 7.45 18.15
C LEU A 117 12.52 6.99 17.58
N LYS A 118 12.79 7.27 16.29
CA LYS A 118 14.08 7.03 15.63
C LYS A 118 15.20 7.97 16.13
N ILE A 119 14.89 9.01 16.90
CA ILE A 119 15.89 9.98 17.42
C ILE A 119 16.67 9.41 18.62
N VAL A 120 16.15 8.40 19.33
CA VAL A 120 16.85 7.77 20.47
C VAL A 120 17.63 6.54 19.99
N PRO A 121 18.98 6.59 19.93
CA PRO A 121 19.80 5.45 19.55
C PRO A 121 19.67 4.31 20.58
N GLY A 122 19.53 3.07 20.13
CA GLY A 122 19.66 1.86 20.97
C GLY A 122 18.36 1.27 21.51
N LEU A 123 17.42 2.06 22.06
CA LEU A 123 16.20 1.53 22.69
C LEU A 123 14.89 1.86 21.95
N GLY A 124 14.82 3.01 21.26
CA GLY A 124 13.64 3.44 20.49
C GLY A 124 13.67 3.07 19.00
N THR A 125 14.85 2.70 18.50
CA THR A 125 15.13 2.57 17.06
C THR A 125 14.57 1.29 16.45
N ALA A 126 14.73 0.13 17.10
CA ALA A 126 14.20 -1.14 16.58
C ALA A 126 12.66 -1.17 16.55
N GLY A 127 12.02 -0.77 17.65
CA GLY A 127 10.56 -0.65 17.71
C GLY A 127 10.01 0.41 16.75
N GLY A 128 10.68 1.57 16.66
CA GLY A 128 10.33 2.63 15.72
C GLY A 128 10.47 2.23 14.25
N MET A 129 11.52 1.47 13.90
CA MET A 129 11.72 0.94 12.55
C MET A 129 10.64 -0.08 12.18
N ALA A 130 10.32 -1.03 13.07
CA ALA A 130 9.27 -2.02 12.82
C ALA A 130 7.89 -1.35 12.62
N ILE A 131 7.53 -0.39 13.49
CA ILE A 131 6.27 0.36 13.37
C ILE A 131 6.23 1.14 12.05
N THR A 132 7.33 1.81 11.68
CA THR A 132 7.39 2.61 10.44
C THR A 132 7.34 1.72 9.20
N GLY A 133 8.09 0.62 9.18
CA GLY A 133 8.10 -0.36 8.09
C GLY A 133 6.71 -0.96 7.87
N THR A 134 6.08 -1.45 8.94
CA THR A 134 4.69 -1.94 8.91
C THR A 134 3.73 -0.88 8.36
N THR A 135 3.86 0.37 8.82
CA THR A 135 2.99 1.48 8.38
C THR A 135 3.20 1.80 6.90
N PHE A 136 4.44 1.83 6.43
CA PHE A 136 4.76 2.10 5.02
C PHE A 136 4.31 0.95 4.12
N TYR A 137 4.44 -0.31 4.56
CA TYR A 137 3.87 -1.46 3.86
C TYR A 137 2.37 -1.28 3.66
N ALA A 138 1.63 -1.09 4.75
CA ALA A 138 0.18 -0.98 4.73
C ALA A 138 -0.29 0.22 3.90
N LEU A 139 0.36 1.37 4.03
CA LEU A 139 0.05 2.57 3.26
C LEU A 139 0.30 2.36 1.76
N SER A 140 1.44 1.77 1.40
CA SER A 140 1.77 1.44 0.01
C SER A 140 0.73 0.51 -0.61
N THR A 141 0.30 -0.52 0.14
CA THR A 141 -0.71 -1.49 -0.31
C THR A 141 -2.03 -0.80 -0.60
N VAL A 142 -2.57 -0.01 0.33
CA VAL A 142 -3.84 0.69 0.11
C VAL A 142 -3.75 1.75 -0.99
N MET A 143 -2.61 2.42 -1.14
CA MET A 143 -2.36 3.38 -2.22
C MET A 143 -2.29 2.71 -3.60
N GLY A 144 -1.68 1.53 -3.69
CA GLY A 144 -1.60 0.72 -4.90
C GLY A 144 -2.98 0.23 -5.34
N TRP A 145 -3.74 -0.36 -4.42
CA TRP A 145 -5.09 -0.86 -4.69
C TRP A 145 -6.08 0.26 -5.02
N THR A 146 -6.00 1.41 -4.33
CA THR A 146 -6.83 2.57 -4.65
C THR A 146 -6.56 3.08 -6.07
N TYR A 147 -5.29 3.16 -6.46
CA TYR A 147 -4.89 3.58 -7.80
C TYR A 147 -5.39 2.61 -8.87
N LEU A 148 -5.21 1.31 -8.65
CA LEU A 148 -5.63 0.27 -9.60
C LEU A 148 -7.15 0.23 -9.75
N LYS A 149 -7.91 0.29 -8.64
CA LYS A 149 -9.38 0.36 -8.66
C LYS A 149 -9.90 1.62 -9.37
N ALA A 150 -9.17 2.74 -9.27
CA ALA A 150 -9.50 3.95 -10.03
C ALA A 150 -9.28 3.76 -11.54
N ILE A 151 -8.20 3.09 -11.96
CA ILE A 151 -8.00 2.72 -13.37
C ILE A 151 -9.12 1.81 -13.86
N MET A 152 -9.46 0.77 -13.09
CA MET A 152 -10.56 -0.15 -13.42
C MET A 152 -11.87 0.60 -13.63
N PHE A 153 -12.22 1.50 -12.71
CA PHE A 153 -13.42 2.30 -12.80
C PHE A 153 -13.48 3.11 -14.11
N LEU A 154 -12.36 3.69 -14.55
CA LEU A 154 -12.29 4.42 -15.81
C LEU A 154 -12.40 3.51 -17.03
N VAL A 155 -11.69 2.38 -17.03
CA VAL A 155 -11.72 1.39 -18.11
C VAL A 155 -13.13 0.80 -18.27
N SER A 156 -13.75 0.36 -17.19
CA SER A 156 -15.11 -0.20 -17.20
C SER A 156 -16.18 0.80 -17.63
N SER A 157 -15.91 2.10 -17.46
CA SER A 157 -16.83 3.18 -17.83
C SER A 157 -16.52 3.82 -19.20
N ASP A 158 -15.54 3.28 -19.94
CA ASP A 158 -15.03 3.85 -21.21
C ASP A 158 -14.64 5.34 -21.09
N VAL A 159 -14.08 5.72 -19.93
CA VAL A 159 -13.64 7.10 -19.66
C VAL A 159 -12.14 7.22 -19.89
N PRO A 160 -11.67 8.23 -20.66
CA PRO A 160 -10.25 8.40 -20.93
C PRO A 160 -9.40 8.54 -19.66
N ILE A 161 -8.28 7.83 -19.61
CA ILE A 161 -7.34 7.90 -18.49
C ILE A 161 -6.45 9.14 -18.65
N ASN A 162 -6.77 10.20 -17.90
CA ASN A 162 -6.00 11.44 -17.81
C ASN A 162 -6.00 11.95 -16.36
N GLU A 163 -5.27 13.03 -16.07
CA GLU A 163 -5.11 13.54 -14.71
C GLU A 163 -6.44 13.85 -14.01
N THR A 164 -7.35 14.54 -14.70
CA THR A 164 -8.64 14.96 -14.15
C THR A 164 -9.48 13.75 -13.82
N ASN A 165 -9.66 12.85 -14.77
CA ASN A 165 -10.50 11.67 -14.61
C ASN A 165 -9.93 10.72 -13.55
N LEU A 166 -8.59 10.57 -13.51
CA LEU A 166 -7.94 9.72 -12.53
C LEU A 166 -8.06 10.27 -11.11
N LYS A 167 -7.95 11.60 -10.91
CA LYS A 167 -8.22 12.22 -9.60
C LYS A 167 -9.68 12.09 -9.17
N VAL A 168 -10.63 12.17 -10.11
CA VAL A 168 -12.05 11.98 -9.82
C VAL A 168 -12.31 10.52 -9.41
N ALA A 169 -11.78 9.57 -10.17
CA ALA A 169 -11.91 8.14 -9.90
C ALA A 169 -11.28 7.76 -8.55
N THR A 170 -10.06 8.25 -8.24
CA THR A 170 -9.44 7.97 -6.94
C THR A 170 -10.23 8.59 -5.79
N LYS A 171 -10.75 9.82 -5.97
CA LYS A 171 -11.65 10.44 -4.99
C LYS A 171 -12.89 9.57 -4.77
N GLN A 172 -13.48 9.03 -5.83
CA GLN A 172 -14.64 8.15 -5.75
C GLN A 172 -14.30 6.85 -4.99
N VAL A 173 -13.17 6.20 -5.29
CA VAL A 173 -12.71 5.02 -4.55
C VAL A 173 -12.50 5.33 -3.07
N THR A 174 -11.88 6.47 -2.75
CA THR A 174 -11.63 6.85 -1.34
C THR A 174 -12.88 7.24 -0.55
N LYS A 175 -14.06 7.38 -1.19
CA LYS A 175 -15.32 7.53 -0.45
C LYS A 175 -15.74 6.25 0.25
N ASP A 176 -15.33 5.09 -0.28
CA ASP A 176 -15.50 3.80 0.35
C ASP A 176 -14.47 3.66 1.49
N LYS A 177 -14.81 4.24 2.63
CA LYS A 177 -13.91 4.27 3.80
C LYS A 177 -13.65 2.88 4.36
N ASP A 178 -14.61 1.97 4.20
CA ASP A 178 -14.50 0.61 4.70
C ASP A 178 -13.49 -0.16 3.86
N PHE A 179 -13.55 -0.05 2.53
CA PHE A 179 -12.49 -0.55 1.64
C PHE A 179 -11.09 -0.04 2.03
N ILE A 180 -10.94 1.28 2.25
CA ILE A 180 -9.64 1.86 2.63
C ILE A 180 -9.14 1.31 3.98
N LYS A 181 -10.02 1.21 4.97
CA LYS A 181 -9.67 0.72 6.31
C LYS A 181 -9.38 -0.77 6.31
N GLU A 182 -10.18 -1.57 5.61
CA GLU A 182 -10.01 -3.01 5.53
C GLU A 182 -8.68 -3.37 4.88
N ILE A 183 -8.39 -2.84 3.68
CA ILE A 183 -7.10 -3.07 3.01
C ILE A 183 -5.94 -2.66 3.92
N TYR A 184 -6.01 -1.48 4.53
CA TYR A 184 -4.93 -1.00 5.38
C TYR A 184 -4.73 -1.89 6.62
N ASN A 185 -5.80 -2.26 7.32
CA ASN A 185 -5.73 -3.05 8.55
C ASN A 185 -5.29 -4.50 8.26
N SER A 186 -5.79 -5.09 7.18
CA SER A 186 -5.36 -6.42 6.74
C SER A 186 -3.88 -6.41 6.34
N ALA A 187 -3.46 -5.48 5.47
CA ALA A 187 -2.06 -5.37 5.07
C ALA A 187 -1.11 -5.12 6.25
N LYS A 188 -1.52 -4.28 7.20
CA LYS A 188 -0.78 -4.03 8.43
C LYS A 188 -0.59 -5.30 9.25
N SER A 189 -1.66 -6.06 9.47
CA SER A 189 -1.64 -7.22 10.35
C SER A 189 -0.90 -8.40 9.72
N ASP A 190 -1.12 -8.64 8.42
CA ASP A 190 -0.43 -9.70 7.67
C ASP A 190 1.09 -9.51 7.72
N PHE A 191 1.55 -8.28 7.48
CA PHE A 191 2.97 -7.94 7.55
C PHE A 191 3.54 -8.13 8.97
N GLN A 192 2.81 -7.70 10.00
CA GLN A 192 3.24 -7.92 11.39
C GLN A 192 3.32 -9.40 11.77
N GLU A 193 2.43 -10.23 11.24
CA GLU A 193 2.49 -11.68 11.44
C GLU A 193 3.68 -12.32 10.72
N GLU A 194 4.00 -11.88 9.51
CA GLU A 194 5.19 -12.31 8.77
C GLU A 194 6.47 -11.96 9.53
N GLU A 195 6.60 -10.73 10.04
CA GLU A 195 7.76 -10.29 10.83
C GLU A 195 7.93 -11.15 12.09
N LYS A 196 6.84 -11.46 12.81
CA LYS A 196 6.88 -12.32 14.00
C LYS A 196 7.35 -13.75 13.67
N LYS A 197 6.89 -14.32 12.55
CA LYS A 197 7.30 -15.67 12.11
C LYS A 197 8.77 -15.71 11.71
N SER A 198 9.25 -14.70 10.99
CA SER A 198 10.65 -14.57 10.59
C SER A 198 11.58 -14.40 11.80
N GLY A 199 11.20 -13.57 12.77
CA GLY A 199 11.96 -13.40 14.01
C GLY A 199 12.05 -14.67 14.87
N SER A 200 10.95 -15.42 14.99
CA SER A 200 10.92 -16.67 15.78
C SER A 200 11.68 -17.84 15.14
N ALA A 201 12.03 -17.77 13.86
CA ALA A 201 12.80 -18.79 13.15
C ALA A 201 14.32 -18.62 13.31
N ASN A 202 14.80 -17.42 13.68
CA ASN A 202 16.21 -17.12 13.90
C ASN A 202 16.68 -17.33 15.36
N ASP A 203 15.77 -17.67 16.28
CA ASP A 203 16.04 -17.97 17.70
C ASP A 203 16.10 -19.49 18.02
N LYS A 204 16.22 -20.34 16.99
CA LYS A 204 16.43 -21.80 17.10
C LYS A 204 17.69 -22.23 16.37
#